data_AF-A0A2V9GAE2-F1
#
_entry.id   AF-A0A2V9GAE2-F1
#
_cell.length_a   1.000
_cell.length_b   1.000
_cell.length_c   1.000
_cell.angle_alpha   90.00
_cell.angle_beta   90.00
_cell.angle_gamma   90.00
#
_symmetry.space_group_name_H-M   'P 1'
#
loop_
_entity.id
_entity.type
_entity.pdbx_description
1 polymer ?
#
loop_
_entity_poly.entity_id
_entity_poly.type
_entity_poly.pdbx_seq_one_letter_code
_entity_poly.pdbx_strand_id
1 'polypeptide(L)'
;MGFITNAPEDGFLPGTTDLPVAESYSVVRLLREFCASERLPGTHQPWSAAVISSTRNPVSAKQKLSPLRSRRWIVPRLLAAFLFAGSPIAAHADALEDGARALARKVAADGKKDFGLSYTWENRSSVSSSTSERMRAAFEEELERLHTHLVLAAEGHLWILMTEGPSHINLIAQILSQDRELIGAVAFPKGQFTAAERAGTVLRLDRQLLWQQPEMMFDLARSNDPSAKPDVMLVLGRESLSLYRWNQQNWLLKDSAPLPHSKLPQRDLRGEIHLEDHFFQFHLPGIACDGDAWQKLSFECEERTGIWRADFDPRLPFSLDPGRSFFAVDPHYSGPKRFSLAGFFSAARSPYSQEDFQYPTTVAGVDGHTYLYLDENEKEHVPESVERLPVEWGSDLVSLSSNCREGLLVVVASGARDHTSRDTLQGFEVAARTVAPMTAATEFPGPILSLRNSSESEAMAIAFNLTTGNYEAYRVTMACGD
;
A
#
# COMPACT_ATOMS: atom_id res chain seq x y z
N MET A 1 32.04 -20.26 69.67
CA MET A 1 31.08 -19.50 70.49
C MET A 1 29.73 -19.57 69.79
N GLY A 2 28.74 -20.22 70.41
CA GLY A 2 27.31 -20.16 70.03
C GLY A 2 26.74 -18.76 70.28
N PHE A 3 25.50 -18.42 69.95
CA PHE A 3 24.26 -19.18 70.09
C PHE A 3 23.14 -18.59 69.20
N ILE A 4 22.15 -19.44 68.95
CA ILE A 4 20.81 -19.21 68.39
C ILE A 4 19.86 -18.73 69.51
N THR A 5 18.90 -17.82 69.22
CA THR A 5 17.53 -17.70 69.82
C THR A 5 16.66 -16.79 68.91
N ASN A 6 15.63 -17.22 68.19
CA ASN A 6 14.22 -17.56 68.54
C ASN A 6 13.31 -16.43 69.06
N ALA A 7 12.33 -16.04 68.21
CA ALA A 7 10.88 -15.79 68.44
C ALA A 7 10.42 -14.60 69.36
N PRO A 8 9.15 -14.09 69.27
CA PRO A 8 7.95 -14.73 68.72
C PRO A 8 6.98 -13.89 67.84
N GLU A 9 6.00 -14.63 67.33
CA GLU A 9 4.76 -14.25 66.64
C GLU A 9 3.84 -13.40 67.52
N ASP A 10 3.07 -12.51 66.89
CA ASP A 10 1.73 -12.11 67.33
C ASP A 10 0.85 -11.91 66.09
N GLY A 11 -0.23 -12.70 66.03
CA GLY A 11 -1.20 -12.67 64.95
C GLY A 11 -2.32 -11.65 65.17
N PHE A 12 -2.94 -11.21 64.07
CA PHE A 12 -4.32 -10.71 64.08
C PHE A 12 -5.01 -11.05 62.75
N LEU A 13 -6.19 -11.65 62.88
CA LEU A 13 -7.12 -12.10 61.84
C LEU A 13 -8.00 -10.93 61.31
N PRO A 14 -8.81 -11.15 60.24
CA PRO A 14 -9.15 -10.12 59.25
C PRO A 14 -10.46 -9.38 59.55
N GLY A 15 -10.53 -8.13 59.12
CA GLY A 15 -11.73 -7.28 59.14
C GLY A 15 -12.32 -7.10 57.75
N THR A 16 -13.49 -7.69 57.55
CA THR A 16 -14.46 -7.44 56.48
C THR A 16 -15.16 -6.10 56.69
N THR A 17 -15.29 -5.27 55.65
CA THR A 17 -16.39 -4.31 55.48
C THR A 17 -16.58 -3.96 54.00
N ASP A 18 -17.63 -4.55 53.43
CA ASP A 18 -18.69 -3.93 52.63
C ASP A 18 -18.34 -2.74 51.69
N LEU A 19 -18.44 -3.02 50.39
CA LEU A 19 -18.68 -2.03 49.33
C LEU A 19 -20.07 -2.29 48.71
N PRO A 20 -20.86 -1.25 48.41
CA PRO A 20 -22.25 -1.41 48.00
C PRO A 20 -22.43 -1.73 46.52
N VAL A 21 -23.50 -2.49 46.27
CA VAL A 21 -24.09 -2.86 44.98
C VAL A 21 -24.95 -1.71 44.45
N ALA A 22 -24.69 -1.28 43.21
CA ALA A 22 -25.58 -0.57 42.26
C ALA A 22 -24.74 -0.21 41.03
N GLU A 23 -25.14 -0.28 39.76
CA GLU A 23 -26.34 -0.68 39.05
C GLU A 23 -25.88 -0.99 37.62
N SER A 24 -26.36 -2.10 37.07
CA SER A 24 -26.20 -2.47 35.67
C SER A 24 -27.24 -1.72 34.82
N TYR A 25 -26.82 -0.85 33.90
CA TYR A 25 -27.69 -0.36 32.83
C TYR A 25 -27.34 -1.00 31.49
N SER A 26 -28.13 -2.02 31.17
CA SER A 26 -28.34 -2.57 29.84
C SER A 26 -29.18 -1.60 29.02
N VAL A 27 -28.67 -1.14 27.88
CA VAL A 27 -29.43 -0.37 26.88
C VAL A 27 -29.76 -1.30 25.72
N VAL A 28 -30.82 -2.08 25.87
CA VAL A 28 -31.53 -2.75 24.77
C VAL A 28 -33.01 -2.54 24.98
N ARG A 29 -33.59 -1.50 24.36
CA ARG A 29 -35.03 -1.45 24.09
C ARG A 29 -35.35 -0.42 23.02
N LEU A 30 -35.61 -0.90 21.81
CA LEU A 30 -36.61 -0.30 20.92
C LEU A 30 -37.08 -1.37 19.93
N LEU A 31 -38.40 -1.42 19.75
CA LEU A 31 -39.18 -2.14 18.74
C LEU A 31 -39.62 -3.58 19.05
N ARG A 32 -40.78 -3.67 19.72
CA ARG A 32 -41.83 -4.62 19.38
C ARG A 32 -43.18 -4.06 19.80
N GLU A 33 -44.03 -3.75 18.82
CA GLU A 33 -45.45 -4.12 18.74
C GLU A 33 -46.14 -3.32 17.62
N PHE A 34 -46.43 -4.00 16.50
CA PHE A 34 -47.70 -3.89 15.80
C PHE A 34 -47.82 -5.10 14.86
N CYS A 35 -48.83 -5.94 15.10
CA CYS A 35 -49.21 -7.06 14.24
C CYS A 35 -50.74 -7.11 14.14
N ALA A 36 -51.19 -7.63 12.98
CA ALA A 36 -52.57 -7.86 12.51
C ALA A 36 -53.29 -6.60 12.02
N SER A 37 -53.96 -6.55 10.86
CA SER A 37 -54.51 -7.54 9.90
C SER A 37 -54.44 -6.93 8.48
N GLU A 38 -54.50 -7.59 7.33
CA GLU A 38 -55.44 -8.59 6.77
C GLU A 38 -54.81 -9.32 5.57
N ARG A 39 -55.36 -10.48 5.21
CA ARG A 39 -54.93 -11.36 4.11
C ARG A 39 -55.98 -11.41 2.97
N LEU A 40 -55.47 -11.35 1.73
CA LEU A 40 -55.88 -12.04 0.47
C LEU A 40 -57.16 -11.56 -0.30
N PRO A 41 -57.36 -11.90 -1.60
CA PRO A 41 -56.44 -12.24 -2.73
C PRO A 41 -56.84 -11.64 -4.13
N GLY A 42 -56.02 -11.85 -5.18
CA GLY A 42 -56.54 -12.24 -6.52
C GLY A 42 -56.43 -11.28 -7.74
N THR A 43 -55.52 -11.64 -8.68
CA THR A 43 -55.68 -11.75 -10.16
C THR A 43 -56.39 -10.65 -11.00
N HIS A 44 -55.68 -10.06 -11.97
CA HIS A 44 -55.83 -10.27 -13.45
C HIS A 44 -55.07 -9.22 -14.29
N GLN A 45 -54.33 -9.69 -15.31
CA GLN A 45 -53.84 -8.91 -16.46
C GLN A 45 -55.00 -8.49 -17.39
N PRO A 46 -54.74 -7.58 -18.35
CA PRO A 46 -54.91 -8.06 -19.72
C PRO A 46 -53.79 -7.64 -20.70
N TRP A 47 -53.49 -8.58 -21.60
CA TRP A 47 -52.85 -8.38 -22.89
C TRP A 47 -53.82 -7.71 -23.88
N SER A 48 -53.28 -6.87 -24.77
CA SER A 48 -53.94 -6.48 -26.02
C SER A 48 -53.31 -7.24 -27.18
N ALA A 49 -54.06 -8.19 -27.74
CA ALA A 49 -53.80 -8.79 -29.04
C ALA A 49 -54.71 -8.12 -30.09
N ALA A 50 -54.18 -7.85 -31.28
CA ALA A 50 -55.00 -7.59 -32.47
C ALA A 50 -54.49 -8.48 -33.61
N VAL A 51 -55.34 -9.45 -33.98
CA VAL A 51 -55.16 -10.41 -35.06
C VAL A 51 -55.83 -9.88 -36.33
N ILE A 52 -55.14 -10.17 -37.42
CA ILE A 52 -55.42 -9.92 -38.84
C ILE A 52 -56.79 -10.46 -39.27
N SER A 53 -57.55 -9.66 -40.02
CA SER A 53 -58.72 -10.09 -40.81
C SER A 53 -58.32 -10.21 -42.28
N SER A 54 -58.61 -11.36 -42.89
CA SER A 54 -58.32 -11.71 -44.28
C SER A 54 -59.58 -12.28 -44.95
N THR A 55 -59.66 -12.04 -46.26
CA THR A 55 -60.54 -12.60 -47.30
C THR A 55 -61.80 -11.78 -47.67
N ARG A 56 -61.84 -11.24 -48.91
CA ARG A 56 -62.43 -11.90 -50.10
C ARG A 56 -62.32 -11.02 -51.37
N ASN A 57 -61.86 -11.67 -52.44
CA ASN A 57 -61.56 -11.30 -53.85
C ASN A 57 -62.73 -10.62 -54.66
N PRO A 58 -62.64 -10.47 -56.00
CA PRO A 58 -61.70 -9.74 -56.87
C PRO A 58 -62.43 -8.93 -57.99
N VAL A 59 -61.78 -8.01 -58.72
CA VAL A 59 -62.13 -7.76 -60.15
C VAL A 59 -60.89 -7.31 -60.93
N SER A 60 -60.63 -7.99 -62.05
CA SER A 60 -59.64 -7.68 -63.09
C SER A 60 -60.29 -6.82 -64.18
N ALA A 61 -59.59 -5.81 -64.72
CA ALA A 61 -59.50 -5.56 -66.17
C ALA A 61 -58.63 -4.34 -66.53
N LYS A 62 -57.51 -4.66 -67.21
CA LYS A 62 -57.02 -4.13 -68.49
C LYS A 62 -56.88 -2.60 -68.77
N GLN A 63 -55.63 -2.30 -69.14
CA GLN A 63 -55.17 -1.65 -70.38
C GLN A 63 -54.83 -0.16 -70.41
N LYS A 64 -53.51 0.05 -70.57
CA LYS A 64 -52.81 0.89 -71.57
C LYS A 64 -53.18 2.38 -71.63
N LEU A 65 -52.17 3.22 -71.41
CA LEU A 65 -51.48 4.06 -72.42
C LEU A 65 -50.63 5.11 -71.69
N SER A 66 -49.32 5.12 -71.96
CA SER A 66 -48.47 6.31 -71.84
C SER A 66 -48.70 7.19 -73.09
N PRO A 67 -48.48 8.53 -73.08
CA PRO A 67 -47.11 9.05 -73.18
C PRO A 67 -46.82 10.49 -72.63
N LEU A 68 -45.51 10.73 -72.44
CA LEU A 68 -44.70 11.92 -72.76
C LEU A 68 -44.93 13.32 -72.14
N ARG A 69 -43.79 13.84 -71.65
CA ARG A 69 -43.27 15.24 -71.65
C ARG A 69 -43.83 16.26 -70.66
N SER A 70 -43.00 16.67 -69.70
CA SER A 70 -42.16 17.90 -69.76
C SER A 70 -41.40 18.06 -68.42
N ARG A 71 -40.07 18.06 -68.43
CA ARG A 71 -39.14 19.22 -68.48
C ARG A 71 -38.88 19.85 -67.10
N ARG A 72 -37.59 19.87 -66.70
CA ARG A 72 -36.94 20.48 -65.50
C ARG A 72 -36.96 19.53 -64.29
N TRP A 73 -35.85 19.07 -63.70
CA TRP A 73 -34.62 19.75 -63.31
C TRP A 73 -33.45 18.73 -63.14
N ILE A 74 -32.23 19.21 -63.29
CA ILE A 74 -30.95 18.48 -63.25
C ILE A 74 -30.37 18.54 -61.82
N VAL A 75 -29.94 17.39 -61.27
CA VAL A 75 -28.87 17.18 -60.23
C VAL A 75 -29.19 17.69 -58.81
N PRO A 76 -29.10 16.86 -57.73
CA PRO A 76 -27.83 16.22 -57.33
C PRO A 76 -27.92 14.78 -56.80
N ARG A 77 -27.00 13.92 -57.28
CA ARG A 77 -26.69 12.58 -56.75
C ARG A 77 -25.23 12.45 -56.31
N LEU A 78 -24.61 13.56 -55.89
CA LEU A 78 -23.23 13.63 -55.40
C LEU A 78 -23.14 14.26 -53.99
N LEU A 79 -24.10 13.96 -53.12
CA LEU A 79 -24.12 14.46 -51.73
C LEU A 79 -24.32 13.36 -50.68
N ALA A 80 -24.41 12.09 -51.10
CA ALA A 80 -24.57 10.96 -50.19
C ALA A 80 -23.28 10.16 -49.93
N ALA A 81 -22.15 10.53 -50.57
CA ALA A 81 -20.85 9.86 -50.40
C ALA A 81 -19.85 10.66 -49.53
N PHE A 82 -20.21 11.87 -49.08
CA PHE A 82 -19.36 12.70 -48.20
C PHE A 82 -19.80 12.72 -46.73
N LEU A 83 -20.89 12.01 -46.36
CA LEU A 83 -21.44 12.02 -45.01
C LEU A 83 -21.01 10.83 -44.12
N PHE A 84 -20.12 9.95 -44.59
CA PHE A 84 -19.61 8.80 -43.83
C PHE A 84 -18.07 8.69 -43.81
N ALA A 85 -17.35 9.76 -44.14
CA ALA A 85 -15.89 9.84 -44.03
C ALA A 85 -15.44 10.79 -42.90
N GLY A 86 -16.26 10.92 -41.85
CA GLY A 86 -15.95 11.68 -40.64
C GLY A 86 -15.84 10.75 -39.45
N SER A 87 -14.94 9.77 -39.48
CA SER A 87 -14.44 9.18 -38.24
C SER A 87 -13.69 10.28 -37.50
N PRO A 88 -14.02 10.63 -36.24
CA PRO A 88 -13.17 11.52 -35.46
C PRO A 88 -11.87 10.76 -35.16
N ILE A 89 -10.88 10.96 -36.02
CA ILE A 89 -9.51 10.55 -35.76
C ILE A 89 -8.92 11.63 -34.84
N ALA A 90 -8.56 11.22 -33.62
CA ALA A 90 -7.68 11.91 -32.68
C ALA A 90 -7.95 13.41 -32.43
N ALA A 91 -8.85 13.73 -31.52
CA ALA A 91 -8.95 15.08 -30.90
C ALA A 91 -8.88 15.04 -29.36
N HIS A 92 -8.55 13.88 -28.78
CA HIS A 92 -8.57 13.68 -27.34
C HIS A 92 -7.26 14.01 -26.63
N ALA A 93 -6.11 13.73 -27.27
CA ALA A 93 -4.81 14.10 -26.70
C ALA A 93 -4.72 15.61 -26.54
N ASP A 94 -4.91 16.35 -27.66
CA ASP A 94 -4.78 17.82 -27.69
C ASP A 94 -5.59 18.51 -26.58
N ALA A 95 -6.76 17.98 -26.20
CA ALA A 95 -7.61 18.55 -25.16
C ALA A 95 -6.99 18.48 -23.75
N LEU A 96 -6.20 17.45 -23.43
CA LEU A 96 -5.50 17.31 -22.16
C LEU A 96 -4.31 18.27 -22.09
N GLU A 97 -3.49 18.30 -23.13
CA GLU A 97 -2.36 19.22 -23.24
C GLU A 97 -2.83 20.68 -23.30
N ASP A 98 -3.98 20.97 -23.91
CA ASP A 98 -4.60 22.30 -23.90
C ASP A 98 -5.00 22.78 -22.51
N GLY A 99 -5.42 21.86 -21.64
CA GLY A 99 -5.67 22.16 -20.24
C GLY A 99 -4.39 22.55 -19.50
N ALA A 100 -3.29 21.85 -19.77
CA ALA A 100 -1.98 22.20 -19.23
C ALA A 100 -1.49 23.58 -19.73
N ARG A 101 -1.64 23.87 -21.03
CA ARG A 101 -1.40 25.21 -21.60
C ARG A 101 -2.29 26.27 -20.97
N ALA A 102 -3.55 25.97 -20.68
CA ALA A 102 -4.45 26.89 -20.01
C ALA A 102 -4.00 27.21 -18.58
N LEU A 103 -3.44 26.23 -17.86
CA LEU A 103 -2.85 26.47 -16.54
C LEU A 103 -1.58 27.33 -16.64
N ALA A 104 -0.69 27.06 -17.61
CA ALA A 104 0.49 27.88 -17.87
C ALA A 104 0.13 29.36 -18.09
N ARG A 105 -0.92 29.64 -18.87
CA ARG A 105 -1.43 31.00 -19.07
C ARG A 105 -1.93 31.64 -17.77
N LYS A 106 -2.57 30.89 -16.87
CA LYS A 106 -3.00 31.41 -15.56
C LYS A 106 -1.79 31.75 -14.69
N VAL A 107 -0.79 30.88 -14.66
CA VAL A 107 0.47 31.10 -13.94
C VAL A 107 1.18 32.35 -14.45
N ALA A 108 1.29 32.51 -15.77
CA ALA A 108 1.92 33.69 -16.37
C ALA A 108 1.12 35.00 -16.14
N ALA A 109 -0.21 34.91 -16.01
CA ALA A 109 -1.08 36.07 -15.84
C ALA A 109 -1.12 36.62 -14.40
N ASP A 110 -0.75 35.81 -13.40
CA ASP A 110 -0.80 36.20 -11.98
C ASP A 110 0.17 37.34 -11.61
N GLY A 111 1.07 37.72 -12.52
CA GLY A 111 1.58 39.10 -12.58
C GLY A 111 2.49 39.55 -11.44
N LYS A 112 2.84 38.68 -10.48
CA LYS A 112 3.98 38.86 -9.58
C LYS A 112 5.25 38.62 -10.40
N LYS A 113 5.65 39.68 -11.11
CA LYS A 113 6.78 39.74 -12.03
C LYS A 113 8.10 39.48 -11.28
N ASP A 114 9.00 38.77 -11.96
CA ASP A 114 10.38 38.44 -11.59
C ASP A 114 10.60 37.14 -10.81
N PHE A 115 9.70 36.15 -10.91
CA PHE A 115 10.06 34.80 -10.52
C PHE A 115 10.83 34.10 -11.63
N GLY A 116 12.13 33.95 -11.38
CA GLY A 116 12.85 32.78 -11.85
C GLY A 116 12.19 31.52 -11.27
N LEU A 117 11.19 30.97 -11.96
CA LEU A 117 10.36 29.90 -11.43
C LEU A 117 11.15 28.59 -11.38
N SER A 118 11.57 28.21 -10.18
CA SER A 118 11.80 26.81 -9.84
C SER A 118 10.44 26.17 -9.59
N TYR A 119 10.14 25.07 -10.29
CA TYR A 119 8.88 24.37 -10.13
C TYR A 119 9.06 22.86 -9.94
N THR A 120 8.10 22.25 -9.27
CA THR A 120 7.99 20.78 -9.15
C THR A 120 6.72 20.33 -9.84
N TRP A 121 6.83 19.26 -10.63
CA TRP A 121 5.69 18.58 -11.25
C TRP A 121 5.44 17.26 -10.54
N GLU A 122 4.30 17.11 -9.90
CA GLU A 122 3.97 15.91 -9.13
C GLU A 122 2.62 15.33 -9.60
N ASN A 123 2.59 14.04 -9.89
CA ASN A 123 1.38 13.32 -10.30
C ASN A 123 0.91 12.35 -9.21
N ARG A 124 -0.20 12.69 -8.54
CA ARG A 124 -0.90 11.88 -7.53
C ARG A 124 -2.23 11.32 -8.03
N SER A 125 -2.42 11.32 -9.35
CA SER A 125 -3.61 10.76 -9.97
C SER A 125 -3.32 9.41 -10.63
N SER A 126 -4.36 8.72 -11.08
CA SER A 126 -4.26 7.53 -11.94
C SER A 126 -3.73 7.82 -13.35
N VAL A 127 -3.40 9.08 -13.69
CA VAL A 127 -2.83 9.40 -15.01
C VAL A 127 -1.47 8.73 -15.18
N SER A 128 -1.28 8.04 -16.30
CA SER A 128 -0.01 7.41 -16.68
C SER A 128 1.16 8.40 -16.71
N SER A 129 2.37 7.92 -16.43
CA SER A 129 3.60 8.72 -16.50
C SER A 129 3.77 9.36 -17.88
N SER A 130 3.55 8.61 -18.96
CA SER A 130 3.61 9.12 -20.34
C SER A 130 2.64 10.27 -20.62
N THR A 131 1.42 10.21 -20.07
CA THR A 131 0.44 11.29 -20.27
C THR A 131 0.76 12.48 -19.38
N SER A 132 1.17 12.25 -18.14
CA SER A 132 1.65 13.30 -17.24
C SER A 132 2.82 14.07 -17.85
N GLU A 133 3.77 13.36 -18.46
CA GLU A 133 4.93 13.96 -19.13
C GLU A 133 4.56 14.79 -20.36
N ARG A 134 3.60 14.33 -21.18
CA ARG A 134 3.08 15.14 -22.29
C ARG A 134 2.40 16.42 -21.83
N MET A 135 1.62 16.34 -20.75
CA MET A 135 0.99 17.52 -20.15
C MET A 135 2.04 18.47 -19.55
N ARG A 136 3.10 17.95 -18.93
CA ARG A 136 4.23 18.75 -18.43
C ARG A 136 4.93 19.49 -19.58
N ALA A 137 5.31 18.77 -20.64
CA ALA A 137 5.97 19.36 -21.79
C ALA A 137 5.11 20.48 -22.43
N ALA A 138 3.80 20.27 -22.55
CA ALA A 138 2.89 21.28 -23.09
C ALA A 138 2.75 22.52 -22.18
N PHE A 139 2.82 22.33 -20.85
CA PHE A 139 2.86 23.43 -19.89
C PHE A 139 4.15 24.24 -20.00
N GLU A 140 5.30 23.57 -20.07
CA GLU A 140 6.62 24.20 -20.23
C GLU A 140 6.71 24.99 -21.55
N GLU A 141 6.32 24.37 -22.67
CA GLU A 141 6.31 25.00 -24.00
C GLU A 141 5.48 26.30 -24.01
N GLU A 142 4.32 26.30 -23.35
CA GLU A 142 3.47 27.48 -23.28
C GLU A 142 4.05 28.58 -22.39
N LEU A 143 4.74 28.24 -21.30
CA LEU A 143 5.45 29.22 -20.48
C LEU A 143 6.63 29.85 -21.24
N GLU A 144 7.40 29.05 -21.96
CA GLU A 144 8.47 29.53 -22.84
C GLU A 144 7.94 30.48 -23.91
N ARG A 145 6.82 30.12 -24.55
CA ARG A 145 6.14 30.96 -25.56
C ARG A 145 5.70 32.30 -24.97
N LEU A 146 5.33 32.34 -23.69
CA LEU A 146 4.96 33.55 -22.96
C LEU A 146 6.17 34.36 -22.45
N HIS A 147 7.39 33.99 -22.84
CA HIS A 147 8.66 34.63 -22.45
C HIS A 147 8.86 34.67 -20.92
N THR A 148 8.32 33.67 -20.22
CA THR A 148 8.59 33.46 -18.79
C THR A 148 9.82 32.56 -18.70
N HIS A 149 10.94 33.08 -18.19
CA HIS A 149 12.16 32.28 -18.05
C HIS A 149 12.11 31.42 -16.79
N LEU A 150 12.15 30.10 -16.97
CA LEU A 150 12.42 29.14 -15.90
C LEU A 150 13.88 29.34 -15.45
N VAL A 151 14.09 29.87 -14.24
CA VAL A 151 15.42 30.04 -13.67
C VAL A 151 15.56 29.11 -12.48
N LEU A 152 16.69 28.42 -12.41
CA LEU A 152 17.13 27.65 -11.27
C LEU A 152 17.41 28.63 -10.11
N ALA A 153 16.38 28.85 -9.28
CA ALA A 153 16.36 29.57 -8.00
C ALA A 153 15.98 31.06 -8.02
N ALA A 154 14.82 31.39 -7.44
CA ALA A 154 14.64 32.40 -6.39
C ALA A 154 13.21 32.41 -5.77
N GLU A 155 13.18 32.62 -4.44
CA GLU A 155 12.13 33.10 -3.51
C GLU A 155 10.69 32.55 -3.50
N GLY A 156 10.25 31.79 -4.50
CA GLY A 156 8.94 31.12 -4.49
C GLY A 156 8.97 29.83 -5.29
N HIS A 157 8.72 28.70 -4.64
CA HIS A 157 8.71 27.40 -5.30
C HIS A 157 7.29 27.07 -5.77
N LEU A 158 7.13 26.93 -7.09
CA LEU A 158 5.85 26.64 -7.74
C LEU A 158 5.62 25.12 -7.74
N TRP A 159 4.53 24.67 -7.14
CA TRP A 159 4.11 23.28 -7.23
C TRP A 159 2.97 23.13 -8.22
N ILE A 160 3.20 22.28 -9.21
CA ILE A 160 2.20 21.80 -10.13
C ILE A 160 1.82 20.38 -9.71
N LEU A 161 0.61 20.23 -9.17
CA LEU A 161 0.12 18.98 -8.61
C LEU A 161 -1.05 18.46 -9.43
N MET A 162 -0.98 17.19 -9.84
CA MET A 162 -2.09 16.47 -10.42
C MET A 162 -2.77 15.60 -9.36
N THR A 163 -4.02 15.89 -9.02
CA THR A 163 -4.78 15.17 -7.98
C THR A 163 -6.04 14.54 -8.54
N GLU A 164 -6.54 13.50 -7.87
CA GLU A 164 -7.73 12.78 -8.30
C GLU A 164 -8.88 12.95 -7.30
N GLY A 165 -10.01 13.51 -7.76
CA GLY A 165 -11.28 13.54 -7.03
C GLY A 165 -12.24 12.44 -7.51
N PRO A 166 -13.49 12.38 -7.00
CA PRO A 166 -14.43 11.31 -7.38
C PRO A 166 -14.77 11.28 -8.88
N SER A 167 -14.91 12.45 -9.51
CA SER A 167 -15.37 12.59 -10.90
C SER A 167 -14.38 13.31 -11.82
N HIS A 168 -13.34 13.95 -11.27
CA HIS A 168 -12.39 14.77 -12.01
C HIS A 168 -10.96 14.50 -11.55
N ILE A 169 -10.00 14.69 -12.46
CA ILE A 169 -8.58 14.86 -12.18
C ILE A 169 -8.30 16.35 -12.25
N ASN A 170 -7.61 16.91 -11.27
CA ASN A 170 -7.31 18.33 -11.19
C ASN A 170 -5.81 18.56 -11.37
N LEU A 171 -5.44 19.50 -12.23
CA LEU A 171 -4.09 20.02 -12.33
C LEU A 171 -4.06 21.40 -11.66
N ILE A 172 -3.28 21.51 -10.59
CA ILE A 172 -3.30 22.64 -9.66
C ILE A 172 -1.92 23.27 -9.64
N ALA A 173 -1.85 24.60 -9.72
CA ALA A 173 -0.64 25.39 -9.55
C ALA A 173 -0.73 26.19 -8.25
N GLN A 174 0.25 26.00 -7.35
CA GLN A 174 0.29 26.65 -6.04
C GLN A 174 1.71 27.14 -5.69
N ILE A 175 1.82 28.21 -4.91
CA ILE A 175 3.08 28.69 -4.34
C ILE A 175 3.18 28.21 -2.90
N LEU A 176 4.25 27.47 -2.55
CA LEU A 176 4.57 27.23 -1.14
C LEU A 176 5.16 28.50 -0.52
N SER A 177 4.27 29.33 0.00
CA SER A 177 4.55 30.39 0.98
C SER A 177 3.79 30.08 2.28
N GLN A 178 3.96 30.90 3.32
CA GLN A 178 3.34 30.70 4.64
C GLN A 178 1.81 30.47 4.59
N ASP A 179 1.13 31.00 3.56
CA ASP A 179 -0.33 30.93 3.40
C ASP A 179 -0.81 30.02 2.24
N ARG A 180 0.07 29.22 1.60
CA ARG A 180 -0.23 28.35 0.43
C ARG A 180 -1.17 29.02 -0.60
N GLU A 181 -0.62 29.88 -1.45
CA GLU A 181 -1.40 30.65 -2.41
C GLU A 181 -1.70 29.82 -3.67
N LEU A 182 -2.99 29.60 -3.96
CA LEU A 182 -3.45 28.94 -5.17
C LEU A 182 -3.41 29.92 -6.35
N ILE A 183 -2.57 29.65 -7.35
CA ILE A 183 -2.47 30.46 -8.57
C ILE A 183 -3.55 30.08 -9.57
N GLY A 184 -3.83 28.78 -9.69
CA GLY A 184 -4.84 28.31 -10.61
C GLY A 184 -5.06 26.81 -10.57
N ALA A 185 -6.22 26.38 -11.07
CA ALA A 185 -6.53 24.97 -11.26
C ALA A 185 -7.24 24.76 -12.60
N VAL A 186 -7.10 23.56 -13.13
CA VAL A 186 -7.83 23.04 -14.30
C VAL A 186 -8.36 21.66 -13.94
N ALA A 187 -9.65 21.43 -14.17
CA ALA A 187 -10.32 20.18 -13.86
C ALA A 187 -10.65 19.42 -15.16
N PHE A 188 -10.27 18.14 -15.20
CA PHE A 188 -10.51 17.23 -16.29
C PHE A 188 -11.51 16.17 -15.82
N PRO A 189 -12.70 16.04 -16.43
CA PRO A 189 -13.59 14.92 -16.15
C PRO A 189 -12.86 13.60 -16.35
N LYS A 190 -13.04 12.65 -15.43
CA LYS A 190 -12.56 11.27 -15.61
C LYS A 190 -13.25 10.53 -16.77
N GLY A 191 -14.01 11.18 -17.64
CA GLY A 191 -14.37 10.60 -18.94
C GLY A 191 -13.34 10.93 -20.04
N GLN A 192 -12.51 11.95 -19.84
CA GLN A 192 -11.63 12.48 -20.89
C GLN A 192 -10.35 11.65 -21.12
N PHE A 193 -9.84 10.96 -20.09
CA PHE A 193 -8.70 10.06 -20.27
C PHE A 193 -9.18 8.70 -20.80
N THR A 194 -8.45 8.13 -21.73
CA THR A 194 -8.66 6.74 -22.13
C THR A 194 -8.22 5.78 -21.01
N ALA A 195 -8.62 4.51 -21.08
CA ALA A 195 -8.17 3.51 -20.11
C ALA A 195 -6.63 3.37 -20.09
N ALA A 196 -5.97 3.50 -21.26
CA ALA A 196 -4.51 3.49 -21.36
C ALA A 196 -3.87 4.75 -20.72
N GLU A 197 -4.47 5.93 -20.89
CA GLU A 197 -3.97 7.16 -20.26
C GLU A 197 -4.21 7.20 -18.74
N ARG A 198 -5.16 6.39 -18.26
CA ARG A 198 -5.57 6.18 -16.86
C ARG A 198 -4.89 4.95 -16.25
N ALA A 199 -4.19 4.16 -17.06
CA ALA A 199 -3.37 3.05 -16.60
C ALA A 199 -2.03 3.66 -16.19
N GLY A 200 -1.97 4.21 -14.98
CA GLY A 200 -0.70 4.28 -14.26
C GLY A 200 0.00 2.93 -14.36
N THR A 201 1.33 2.93 -14.45
CA THR A 201 2.16 1.73 -14.52
C THR A 201 1.60 0.63 -13.61
N VAL A 202 1.13 -0.48 -14.20
CA VAL A 202 0.53 -1.56 -13.42
C VAL A 202 1.61 -2.13 -12.52
N LEU A 203 1.46 -1.99 -11.20
CA LEU A 203 2.45 -2.53 -10.29
C LEU A 203 2.31 -4.04 -10.17
N ARG A 204 3.44 -4.74 -10.20
CA ARG A 204 3.51 -6.18 -9.98
C ARG A 204 4.49 -6.46 -8.85
N LEU A 205 4.15 -7.41 -7.98
CA LEU A 205 5.15 -8.00 -7.09
C LEU A 205 5.94 -9.03 -7.90
N ASP A 206 7.25 -8.81 -7.99
CA ASP A 206 8.18 -9.82 -8.49
C ASP A 206 8.72 -10.61 -7.31
N ARG A 207 8.72 -11.94 -7.43
CA ARG A 207 9.27 -12.83 -6.41
C ARG A 207 10.34 -13.73 -7.02
N GLN A 208 11.44 -13.90 -6.31
CA GLN A 208 12.55 -14.73 -6.73
C GLN A 208 12.95 -15.64 -5.58
N LEU A 209 12.90 -16.96 -5.79
CA LEU A 209 13.43 -17.94 -4.85
C LEU A 209 14.96 -17.76 -4.75
N LEU A 210 15.46 -17.49 -3.54
CA LEU A 210 16.88 -17.33 -3.26
C LEU A 210 17.49 -18.59 -2.65
N TRP A 211 16.77 -19.21 -1.72
CA TRP A 211 17.27 -20.32 -0.94
C TRP A 211 16.15 -21.27 -0.53
N GLN A 212 16.49 -22.55 -0.32
CA GLN A 212 15.59 -23.54 0.25
C GLN A 212 16.35 -24.54 1.12
N GLN A 213 15.72 -25.01 2.19
CA GLN A 213 16.27 -26.03 3.08
C GLN A 213 15.16 -26.73 3.89
N PRO A 214 15.38 -27.97 4.38
CA PRO A 214 14.39 -28.67 5.19
C PRO A 214 14.30 -28.12 6.63
N GLU A 215 15.38 -27.55 7.17
CA GLU A 215 15.38 -26.96 8.51
C GLU A 215 14.68 -25.60 8.56
N MET A 216 13.98 -25.34 9.66
CA MET A 216 13.29 -24.07 9.88
C MET A 216 14.24 -22.88 9.76
N MET A 217 13.80 -21.90 8.98
CA MET A 217 14.45 -20.62 8.78
C MET A 217 13.60 -19.51 9.39
N PHE A 218 14.24 -18.62 10.14
CA PHE A 218 13.61 -17.41 10.65
C PHE A 218 13.77 -16.27 9.66
N ASP A 219 14.97 -16.12 9.10
CA ASP A 219 15.28 -15.04 8.17
C ASP A 219 16.53 -15.36 7.31
N LEU A 220 16.74 -14.57 6.25
CA LEU A 220 17.87 -14.67 5.36
C LEU A 220 18.34 -13.28 4.94
N ALA A 221 19.63 -13.00 5.12
CA ALA A 221 20.25 -11.76 4.65
C ALA A 221 21.36 -12.05 3.63
N ARG A 222 21.52 -11.14 2.66
CA ARG A 222 22.55 -11.20 1.63
C ARG A 222 23.19 -9.84 1.47
N SER A 223 24.49 -9.82 1.21
CA SER A 223 25.19 -8.58 0.88
C SER A 223 24.65 -8.01 -0.43
N ASN A 224 24.24 -6.74 -0.42
CA ASN A 224 23.56 -6.07 -1.53
C ASN A 224 24.51 -5.34 -2.48
N ASP A 225 25.83 -5.36 -2.24
CA ASP A 225 26.79 -4.68 -3.12
C ASP A 225 27.24 -5.60 -4.28
N PRO A 226 26.82 -5.33 -5.53
CA PRO A 226 27.30 -6.07 -6.70
C PRO A 226 28.80 -5.88 -6.98
N SER A 227 29.46 -4.93 -6.32
CA SER A 227 30.88 -4.59 -6.44
C SER A 227 31.75 -5.23 -5.35
N ALA A 228 31.19 -5.49 -4.16
CA ALA A 228 31.90 -6.09 -3.03
C ALA A 228 31.95 -7.61 -3.15
N LYS A 229 33.00 -8.13 -3.77
CA LYS A 229 33.33 -9.55 -3.64
C LYS A 229 33.98 -9.82 -2.28
N PRO A 230 33.56 -10.86 -1.54
CA PRO A 230 32.67 -11.95 -2.00
C PRO A 230 31.21 -11.82 -1.51
N ASP A 231 30.25 -12.18 -2.38
CA ASP A 231 28.82 -12.31 -2.02
C ASP A 231 28.64 -13.22 -0.80
N VAL A 232 28.13 -12.63 0.28
CA VAL A 232 27.81 -13.30 1.54
C VAL A 232 26.31 -13.51 1.61
N MET A 233 25.90 -14.69 2.08
CA MET A 233 24.54 -14.97 2.49
C MET A 233 24.55 -15.59 3.89
N LEU A 234 23.73 -15.05 4.77
CA LEU A 234 23.52 -15.53 6.12
C LEU A 234 22.10 -16.10 6.22
N VAL A 235 22.01 -17.33 6.74
CA VAL A 235 20.72 -17.98 6.99
C VAL A 235 20.55 -18.12 8.49
N LEU A 236 19.56 -17.41 9.05
CA LEU A 236 19.21 -17.50 10.46
C LEU A 236 18.22 -18.65 10.63
N GLY A 237 18.73 -19.80 11.11
CA GLY A 237 17.93 -20.97 11.40
C GLY A 237 17.43 -21.01 12.85
N ARG A 238 16.81 -22.14 13.21
CA ARG A 238 16.33 -22.38 14.59
C ARG A 238 17.46 -22.54 15.62
N GLU A 239 18.50 -23.28 15.26
CA GLU A 239 19.56 -23.72 16.18
C GLU A 239 20.93 -23.12 15.82
N SER A 240 21.08 -22.56 14.63
CA SER A 240 22.36 -22.06 14.12
C SER A 240 22.20 -20.89 13.15
N LEU A 241 23.21 -20.03 13.14
CA LEU A 241 23.47 -19.08 12.06
C LEU A 241 24.47 -19.71 11.09
N SER A 242 24.13 -19.74 9.81
CA SER A 242 24.96 -20.37 8.78
C SER A 242 25.45 -19.34 7.76
N LEU A 243 26.76 -19.37 7.48
CA LEU A 243 27.44 -18.51 6.52
C LEU A 243 27.67 -19.25 5.21
N TYR A 244 27.08 -18.72 4.15
CA TYR A 244 27.27 -19.17 2.78
C TYR A 244 28.06 -18.13 1.97
N ARG A 245 28.92 -18.61 1.08
CA ARG A 245 29.58 -17.77 0.09
C ARG A 245 29.37 -18.30 -1.32
N TRP A 246 29.19 -17.37 -2.24
CA TRP A 246 29.04 -17.69 -3.65
C TRP A 246 30.37 -18.13 -4.27
N ASN A 247 30.40 -19.30 -4.90
CA ASN A 247 31.59 -19.84 -5.55
C ASN A 247 31.56 -19.72 -7.08
N GLN A 248 30.82 -18.74 -7.62
CA GLN A 248 30.49 -18.52 -9.04
C GLN A 248 29.39 -19.44 -9.61
N GLN A 249 29.08 -20.57 -8.98
CA GLN A 249 28.07 -21.51 -9.48
C GLN A 249 27.00 -21.84 -8.43
N ASN A 250 27.39 -21.99 -7.18
CA ASN A 250 26.54 -22.40 -6.08
C ASN A 250 26.91 -21.65 -4.79
N TRP A 251 25.94 -21.55 -3.87
CA TRP A 251 26.20 -21.19 -2.49
C TRP A 251 26.85 -22.36 -1.77
N LEU A 252 28.04 -22.15 -1.19
CA LEU A 252 28.73 -23.13 -0.37
C LEU A 252 28.70 -22.71 1.09
N LEU A 253 28.27 -23.62 1.96
CA LEU A 253 28.43 -23.45 3.41
C LEU A 253 29.92 -23.31 3.73
N LYS A 254 30.27 -22.20 4.37
CA LYS A 254 31.64 -21.90 4.82
C LYS A 254 31.80 -22.08 6.31
N ASP A 255 30.80 -21.67 7.07
CA ASP A 255 30.83 -21.72 8.53
C ASP A 255 29.42 -21.80 9.10
N SER A 256 29.30 -22.28 10.33
CA SER A 256 28.04 -22.33 11.05
C SER A 256 28.30 -22.28 12.55
N ALA A 257 27.58 -21.43 13.26
CA ALA A 257 27.71 -21.26 14.70
C ALA A 257 26.36 -21.46 15.40
N PRO A 258 26.33 -22.09 16.58
CA PRO A 258 25.11 -22.30 17.33
C PRO A 258 24.53 -20.98 17.82
N LEU A 259 23.20 -20.87 17.83
CA LEU A 259 22.50 -19.70 18.35
C LEU A 259 22.35 -19.78 19.88
N PRO A 260 22.37 -18.64 20.59
CA PRO A 260 21.94 -18.62 21.97
C PRO A 260 20.42 -18.83 22.05
N HIS A 261 19.97 -19.58 23.06
CA HIS A 261 18.55 -19.77 23.31
C HIS A 261 18.11 -18.93 24.51
N SER A 262 16.92 -18.32 24.40
CA SER A 262 16.27 -17.72 25.56
C SER A 262 16.00 -18.81 26.59
N LYS A 263 16.28 -18.51 27.87
CA LYS A 263 15.95 -19.40 29.00
C LYS A 263 14.44 -19.58 29.16
N LEU A 264 13.64 -18.67 28.60
CA LEU A 264 12.18 -18.70 28.67
C LEU A 264 11.62 -19.40 27.43
N PRO A 265 10.70 -20.37 27.60
CA PRO A 265 10.08 -21.05 26.47
C PRO A 265 9.25 -20.05 25.62
N GLN A 266 9.57 -20.00 24.33
CA GLN A 266 8.93 -19.15 23.34
C GLN A 266 7.83 -19.95 22.63
N ARG A 267 6.62 -19.40 22.52
CA ARG A 267 5.52 -20.03 21.76
C ARG A 267 5.59 -19.74 20.26
N ASP A 268 6.16 -18.60 19.90
CA ASP A 268 6.37 -18.16 18.52
C ASP A 268 7.85 -17.87 18.34
N LEU A 269 8.52 -18.69 17.54
CA LEU A 269 9.95 -18.55 17.27
C LEU A 269 10.11 -17.61 16.08
N ARG A 270 10.52 -16.37 16.36
CA ARG A 270 10.86 -15.37 15.36
C ARG A 270 12.35 -15.04 15.44
N GLY A 271 12.89 -14.56 14.33
CA GLY A 271 14.23 -14.04 14.25
C GLY A 271 14.32 -13.08 13.07
N GLU A 272 15.26 -12.17 13.14
CA GLU A 272 15.55 -11.18 12.10
C GLU A 272 17.04 -11.01 11.97
N ILE A 273 17.53 -10.87 10.75
CA ILE A 273 18.94 -10.61 10.48
C ILE A 273 19.13 -9.51 9.45
N HIS A 274 19.94 -8.52 9.82
CA HIS A 274 20.39 -7.46 8.95
C HIS A 274 21.87 -7.67 8.61
N LEU A 275 22.24 -7.49 7.35
CA LEU A 275 23.61 -7.63 6.87
C LEU A 275 23.96 -6.40 6.03
N GLU A 276 24.98 -5.69 6.48
CA GLU A 276 25.59 -4.57 5.77
C GLU A 276 27.05 -4.93 5.48
N ASP A 277 27.37 -5.11 4.20
CA ASP A 277 28.63 -5.68 3.70
C ASP A 277 28.94 -7.07 4.29
N HIS A 278 29.68 -7.09 5.39
CA HIS A 278 30.07 -8.28 6.14
C HIS A 278 29.77 -8.16 7.64
N PHE A 279 29.30 -7.00 8.09
CA PHE A 279 28.83 -6.79 9.44
C PHE A 279 27.36 -7.13 9.50
N PHE A 280 26.96 -7.85 10.54
CA PHE A 280 25.57 -8.22 10.69
C PHE A 280 25.10 -8.00 12.11
N GLN A 281 23.81 -7.74 12.21
CA GLN A 281 23.08 -7.72 13.47
C GLN A 281 21.91 -8.69 13.32
N PHE A 282 21.67 -9.52 14.32
CA PHE A 282 20.46 -10.33 14.35
C PHE A 282 19.76 -10.25 15.70
N HIS A 283 18.44 -10.35 15.65
CA HIS A 283 17.57 -10.28 16.80
C HIS A 283 16.82 -11.59 16.94
N LEU A 284 16.91 -12.14 18.14
CA LEU A 284 16.03 -13.20 18.64
C LEU A 284 15.23 -12.63 19.81
N PRO A 285 14.09 -13.23 20.18
CA PRO A 285 13.32 -12.78 21.33
C PRO A 285 14.14 -12.64 22.64
N GLY A 286 14.41 -11.40 23.03
CA GLY A 286 15.21 -11.00 24.20
C GLY A 286 16.72 -11.09 24.05
N ILE A 287 17.23 -11.34 22.85
CA ILE A 287 18.67 -11.44 22.58
C ILE A 287 18.98 -10.62 21.33
N ALA A 288 19.92 -9.70 21.45
CA ALA A 288 20.50 -9.00 20.31
C ALA A 288 21.94 -9.48 20.14
N CYS A 289 22.35 -9.71 18.90
CA CYS A 289 23.70 -10.14 18.59
C CYS A 289 24.27 -9.30 17.46
N ASP A 290 25.53 -8.92 17.61
CA ASP A 290 26.30 -8.16 16.62
C ASP A 290 27.52 -8.99 16.21
N GLY A 291 27.86 -8.97 14.93
CA GLY A 291 28.88 -9.87 14.41
C GLY A 291 29.50 -9.46 13.08
N ASP A 292 30.47 -10.27 12.69
CA ASP A 292 31.26 -10.14 11.48
C ASP A 292 31.35 -11.50 10.76
N ALA A 293 31.17 -11.46 9.44
CA ALA A 293 31.20 -12.61 8.55
C ALA A 293 32.34 -12.55 7.51
N TRP A 294 33.36 -11.68 7.70
CA TRP A 294 34.39 -11.41 6.69
C TRP A 294 35.27 -12.64 6.39
N GLN A 295 35.79 -13.33 7.40
CA GLN A 295 36.64 -14.52 7.21
C GLN A 295 36.00 -15.80 7.77
N LYS A 296 35.38 -15.67 8.94
CA LYS A 296 34.67 -16.72 9.66
C LYS A 296 33.43 -16.09 10.29
N LEU A 297 32.50 -16.91 10.73
CA LEU A 297 31.33 -16.42 11.44
C LEU A 297 31.69 -16.17 12.91
N SER A 298 31.61 -14.92 13.35
CA SER A 298 31.80 -14.55 14.76
C SER A 298 30.82 -13.48 15.19
N PHE A 299 30.21 -13.66 16.36
CA PHE A 299 29.27 -12.71 16.93
C PHE A 299 29.29 -12.79 18.45
N GLU A 300 28.90 -11.69 19.08
CA GLU A 300 28.67 -11.60 20.52
C GLU A 300 27.19 -11.25 20.74
N CYS A 301 26.62 -11.79 21.82
CA CYS A 301 25.20 -11.68 22.10
C CYS A 301 24.98 -11.16 23.51
N GLU A 302 24.04 -10.25 23.65
CA GLU A 302 23.63 -9.69 24.92
C GLU A 302 22.14 -9.97 25.18
N GLU A 303 21.81 -10.32 26.42
CA GLU A 303 20.41 -10.35 26.87
C GLU A 303 19.92 -8.89 26.89
N ARG A 304 19.12 -8.51 25.89
CA ARG A 304 18.59 -7.15 25.76
C ARG A 304 17.08 -7.21 25.72
N THR A 305 16.47 -6.73 26.80
CA THR A 305 15.04 -6.43 26.86
C THR A 305 14.83 -4.99 26.41
N GLY A 306 14.01 -4.78 25.38
CA GLY A 306 13.71 -3.45 24.84
C GLY A 306 14.27 -3.20 23.44
N ILE A 307 13.53 -2.37 22.70
CA ILE A 307 13.65 -1.99 21.27
C ILE A 307 14.10 -3.13 20.34
N TRP A 308 13.14 -3.95 19.90
CA TRP A 308 13.29 -4.66 18.62
C TRP A 308 12.99 -3.61 17.56
N ARG A 309 14.05 -3.06 16.94
CA ARG A 309 13.90 -2.08 15.85
C ARG A 309 13.30 -2.79 14.66
N ALA A 310 12.00 -2.90 14.67
CA ALA A 310 11.33 -3.48 13.56
C ALA A 310 11.29 -2.45 12.42
N ASP A 311 11.29 -2.95 11.19
CA ASP A 311 11.48 -2.28 9.91
C ASP A 311 10.61 -1.03 9.64
N PHE A 312 9.70 -0.68 10.55
CA PHE A 312 8.66 0.31 10.35
C PHE A 312 9.04 1.73 10.80
N ASP A 313 9.86 1.91 11.84
CA ASP A 313 10.54 3.18 12.17
C ASP A 313 11.44 3.01 13.42
N PRO A 314 12.76 3.26 13.37
CA PRO A 314 13.63 3.18 14.54
C PRO A 314 13.31 4.20 15.64
N ARG A 315 12.47 5.20 15.35
CA ARG A 315 11.98 6.20 16.32
C ARG A 315 10.84 5.68 17.18
N LEU A 316 10.16 4.61 16.76
CA LEU A 316 9.00 4.09 17.49
C LEU A 316 9.42 3.06 18.56
N PRO A 317 8.93 3.19 19.80
CA PRO A 317 9.46 2.47 20.95
C PRO A 317 8.79 1.09 21.11
N PHE A 318 9.02 0.17 20.18
CA PHE A 318 8.39 -1.15 20.24
C PHE A 318 9.37 -2.26 20.62
N SER A 319 8.91 -3.22 21.43
CA SER A 319 9.70 -4.38 21.81
C SER A 319 8.90 -5.68 21.69
N LEU A 320 9.62 -6.75 21.32
CA LEU A 320 9.15 -8.13 21.45
C LEU A 320 9.89 -8.78 22.62
N ASP A 321 9.33 -8.64 23.82
CA ASP A 321 9.93 -9.18 25.04
C ASP A 321 9.78 -10.72 25.10
N PRO A 322 10.71 -11.42 25.78
CA PRO A 322 10.62 -12.86 25.99
C PRO A 322 9.26 -13.34 26.53
N GLY A 323 8.74 -14.42 25.94
CA GLY A 323 7.47 -15.01 26.34
C GLY A 323 6.23 -14.37 25.71
N ARG A 324 6.39 -13.31 24.89
CA ARG A 324 5.33 -12.79 24.02
C ARG A 324 5.57 -13.23 22.57
N SER A 325 4.47 -13.27 21.81
CA SER A 325 4.46 -13.54 20.36
C SER A 325 4.04 -12.32 19.55
N PHE A 326 4.03 -11.14 20.16
CA PHE A 326 3.59 -9.89 19.57
C PHE A 326 4.40 -8.71 20.11
N PHE A 327 4.55 -7.69 19.27
CA PHE A 327 5.15 -6.42 19.62
C PHE A 327 4.20 -5.59 20.47
N ALA A 328 4.77 -4.87 21.43
CA ALA A 328 4.06 -3.89 22.23
C ALA A 328 4.97 -2.69 22.49
N VAL A 329 4.40 -1.60 23.00
CA VAL A 329 5.19 -0.45 23.46
C VAL A 329 6.18 -0.92 24.53
N ASP A 330 7.44 -0.54 24.37
CA ASP A 330 8.52 -0.86 25.29
C ASP A 330 8.18 -0.30 26.69
N PRO A 331 8.10 -1.17 27.72
CA PRO A 331 7.72 -0.75 29.07
C PRO A 331 8.74 0.19 29.72
N HIS A 332 9.96 0.24 29.22
CA HIS A 332 11.04 1.11 29.69
C HIS A 332 11.14 2.41 28.88
N TYR A 333 10.27 2.62 27.89
CA TYR A 333 10.24 3.87 27.13
C TYR A 333 9.90 5.07 28.03
N SER A 334 10.76 6.08 27.99
CA SER A 334 10.67 7.29 28.82
C SER A 334 10.42 8.57 28.01
N GLY A 335 10.01 8.44 26.74
CA GLY A 335 9.69 9.57 25.87
C GLY A 335 8.39 10.30 26.23
N PRO A 336 8.02 11.34 25.45
CA PRO A 336 6.82 12.14 25.71
C PRO A 336 5.59 11.23 25.86
N LYS A 337 4.85 11.45 26.95
CA LYS A 337 3.76 10.57 27.40
C LYS A 337 2.61 10.53 26.38
N ARG A 338 2.36 9.34 25.80
CA ARG A 338 1.07 8.76 25.31
C ARG A 338 1.17 7.94 24.01
N PHE A 339 2.35 7.43 23.66
CA PHE A 339 2.38 6.37 22.65
C PHE A 339 1.78 5.08 23.23
N SER A 340 0.53 4.78 22.88
CA SER A 340 -0.20 3.59 23.33
C SER A 340 -0.75 2.86 22.11
N LEU A 341 0.02 1.91 21.60
CA LEU A 341 -0.42 0.98 20.56
C LEU A 341 -0.93 -0.30 21.21
N ALA A 342 -2.00 -0.89 20.66
CA ALA A 342 -2.36 -2.26 21.00
C ALA A 342 -1.24 -3.21 20.54
N GLY A 343 -1.17 -4.41 21.14
CA GLY A 343 -0.24 -5.43 20.67
C GLY A 343 -0.45 -5.77 19.20
N PHE A 344 0.63 -6.03 18.47
CA PHE A 344 0.59 -6.27 17.02
C PHE A 344 1.68 -7.25 16.56
N PHE A 345 1.51 -7.87 15.40
CA PHE A 345 2.45 -8.87 14.86
C PHE A 345 3.48 -8.26 13.91
N SER A 346 3.08 -7.29 13.10
CA SER A 346 3.95 -6.57 12.17
C SER A 346 3.38 -5.17 11.88
N ALA A 347 4.22 -4.31 11.35
CA ALA A 347 3.82 -2.98 10.94
C ALA A 347 4.56 -2.54 9.67
N ALA A 348 3.93 -1.63 8.94
CA ALA A 348 4.39 -1.09 7.67
C ALA A 348 4.23 0.42 7.71
N ARG A 349 5.29 1.15 7.34
CA ARG A 349 5.25 2.60 7.12
C ARG A 349 4.45 2.93 5.86
N SER A 350 3.46 3.79 5.96
CA SER A 350 2.74 4.31 4.79
C SER A 350 3.47 5.55 4.24
N PRO A 351 3.29 5.90 2.95
CA PRO A 351 3.94 7.07 2.36
C PRO A 351 3.61 8.34 3.15
N TYR A 352 4.55 9.30 3.15
CA TYR A 352 4.38 10.58 3.84
C TYR A 352 3.13 11.32 3.32
N SER A 353 2.15 11.56 4.19
CA SER A 353 1.02 12.44 3.89
C SER A 353 1.49 13.88 4.09
N GLN A 354 1.68 14.63 2.99
CA GLN A 354 1.97 16.06 3.06
C GLN A 354 0.75 16.92 3.43
N GLU A 355 -0.46 16.39 3.24
CA GLU A 355 -1.69 17.08 3.67
C GLU A 355 -1.75 17.17 5.19
N ASP A 356 -1.29 16.12 5.86
CA ASP A 356 -1.34 16.01 7.31
C ASP A 356 0.04 16.16 7.98
N PHE A 357 1.13 16.22 7.20
CA PHE A 357 2.55 16.19 7.63
C PHE A 357 2.94 14.94 8.45
N GLN A 358 2.52 13.75 8.02
CA GLN A 358 2.62 12.53 8.86
C GLN A 358 3.16 11.32 8.12
N TYR A 359 3.73 10.39 8.87
CA TYR A 359 4.03 9.03 8.42
C TYR A 359 3.04 8.06 9.06
N PRO A 360 1.90 7.77 8.39
CA PRO A 360 0.97 6.80 8.92
C PRO A 360 1.66 5.45 9.11
N THR A 361 1.36 4.77 10.21
CA THR A 361 1.86 3.42 10.46
C THR A 361 0.71 2.44 10.41
N THR A 362 0.76 1.50 9.47
CA THR A 362 -0.23 0.43 9.36
C THR A 362 0.25 -0.77 10.17
N VAL A 363 -0.60 -1.36 11.01
CA VAL A 363 -0.22 -2.50 11.87
C VAL A 363 -1.22 -3.64 11.77
N ALA A 364 -0.71 -4.88 11.87
CA ALA A 364 -1.51 -6.08 12.01
C ALA A 364 -1.72 -6.40 13.51
N GLY A 365 -2.91 -6.08 14.03
CA GLY A 365 -3.23 -6.22 15.46
C GLY A 365 -3.37 -7.69 15.92
N VAL A 366 -3.14 -7.93 17.21
CA VAL A 366 -3.31 -9.26 17.83
C VAL A 366 -4.75 -9.77 17.87
N ASP A 367 -5.71 -8.88 17.63
CA ASP A 367 -7.13 -9.19 17.53
C ASP A 367 -7.56 -9.63 16.11
N GLY A 368 -6.61 -9.72 15.18
CA GLY A 368 -6.86 -10.08 13.78
C GLY A 368 -7.42 -8.93 12.96
N HIS A 369 -7.31 -7.69 13.42
CA HIS A 369 -7.70 -6.49 12.68
C HIS A 369 -6.48 -5.67 12.27
N THR A 370 -6.60 -4.99 11.13
CA THR A 370 -5.58 -4.04 10.67
C THR A 370 -5.97 -2.64 11.09
N TYR A 371 -5.01 -1.91 11.63
CA TYR A 371 -5.18 -0.54 12.10
C TYR A 371 -4.19 0.39 11.41
N LEU A 372 -4.66 1.61 11.10
CA LEU A 372 -3.84 2.71 10.64
C LEU A 372 -3.71 3.71 11.79
N TYR A 373 -2.47 4.00 12.15
CA TYR A 373 -2.11 5.00 13.16
C TYR A 373 -1.62 6.24 12.45
N LEU A 374 -2.30 7.36 12.68
CA LEU A 374 -1.94 8.67 12.13
C LEU A 374 -1.14 9.43 13.18
N ASP A 375 0.09 9.81 12.85
CA ASP A 375 0.98 10.57 13.73
C ASP A 375 0.78 12.07 13.50
N GLU A 376 -0.21 12.68 14.17
CA GLU A 376 -0.60 14.07 13.92
C GLU A 376 0.38 15.11 14.45
N ASN A 377 1.39 14.69 15.22
CA ASN A 377 2.36 15.60 15.83
C ASN A 377 3.78 15.02 15.80
N GLU A 378 4.53 15.32 14.72
CA GLU A 378 5.95 14.91 14.55
C GLU A 378 6.84 15.23 15.76
N LYS A 379 6.50 16.24 16.57
CA LYS A 379 7.29 16.61 17.76
C LYS A 379 7.08 15.68 18.94
N GLU A 380 5.94 14.98 19.01
CA GLU A 380 5.58 14.12 20.13
C GLU A 380 5.47 12.63 19.74
N HIS A 381 5.39 12.30 18.44
CA HIS A 381 5.17 10.93 17.94
C HIS A 381 4.04 10.24 18.69
N VAL A 382 2.90 10.92 18.84
CA VAL A 382 1.73 10.39 19.55
C VAL A 382 0.66 10.12 18.49
N PRO A 383 0.25 8.85 18.27
CA PRO A 383 -0.85 8.57 17.37
C PRO A 383 -2.12 9.11 18.02
N GLU A 384 -2.64 10.19 17.45
CA GLU A 384 -3.80 10.90 17.98
C GLU A 384 -5.10 10.22 17.50
N SER A 385 -5.04 9.54 16.36
CA SER A 385 -6.15 8.78 15.80
C SER A 385 -5.74 7.37 15.35
N VAL A 386 -6.64 6.41 15.61
CA VAL A 386 -6.51 5.01 15.22
C VAL A 386 -7.73 4.66 14.39
N GLU A 387 -7.51 4.35 13.12
CA GLU A 387 -8.57 3.92 12.22
C GLU A 387 -8.45 2.43 11.94
N ARG A 388 -9.54 1.68 12.14
CA ARG A 388 -9.60 0.28 11.73
C ARG A 388 -9.84 0.21 10.23
N LEU A 389 -8.93 -0.42 9.50
CA LEU A 389 -9.06 -0.60 8.06
C LEU A 389 -10.04 -1.76 7.76
N PRO A 390 -10.93 -1.62 6.76
CA PRO A 390 -11.89 -2.67 6.37
C PRO A 390 -11.22 -3.71 5.46
N VAL A 391 -10.12 -4.30 5.92
CA VAL A 391 -9.34 -5.30 5.17
C VAL A 391 -9.17 -6.58 5.99
N GLU A 392 -9.00 -7.70 5.28
CA GLU A 392 -8.74 -9.02 5.86
C GLU A 392 -7.33 -9.46 5.44
N TRP A 393 -6.33 -8.87 6.08
CA TRP A 393 -4.92 -9.21 5.90
C TRP A 393 -4.42 -10.20 6.95
N GLY A 394 -3.31 -10.86 6.63
CA GLY A 394 -2.58 -11.71 7.56
C GLY A 394 -1.77 -10.92 8.59
N SER A 395 -0.88 -11.64 9.27
CA SER A 395 -0.05 -11.11 10.35
C SER A 395 1.19 -10.34 9.89
N ASP A 396 1.50 -10.33 8.60
CA ASP A 396 2.79 -9.90 8.08
C ASP A 396 2.63 -8.79 7.04
N LEU A 397 3.20 -7.63 7.36
CA LEU A 397 3.13 -6.37 6.62
C LEU A 397 4.53 -5.78 6.46
N VAL A 398 4.83 -5.24 5.28
CA VAL A 398 6.05 -4.48 4.99
C VAL A 398 5.75 -3.31 4.06
N SER A 399 6.70 -2.40 3.92
CA SER A 399 6.58 -1.25 3.02
C SER A 399 7.63 -1.30 1.93
N LEU A 400 7.22 -1.33 0.66
CA LEU A 400 8.14 -1.33 -0.47
C LEU A 400 8.03 -0.03 -1.26
N SER A 401 9.16 0.64 -1.45
CA SER A 401 9.27 1.73 -2.40
C SER A 401 9.19 1.20 -3.83
N SER A 402 8.48 1.93 -4.68
CA SER A 402 8.36 1.61 -6.10
C SER A 402 9.24 2.54 -6.91
N ASN A 403 10.03 1.97 -7.83
CA ASN A 403 10.75 2.75 -8.84
C ASN A 403 9.85 3.17 -10.01
N CYS A 404 8.60 2.72 -10.05
CA CYS A 404 7.66 3.06 -11.12
C CYS A 404 7.04 4.45 -10.94
N ARG A 405 7.06 4.98 -9.71
CA ARG A 405 6.54 6.28 -9.35
C ARG A 405 7.38 6.83 -8.19
N GLU A 406 8.03 7.98 -8.39
CA GLU A 406 8.84 8.62 -7.36
C GLU A 406 8.02 8.87 -6.09
N GLY A 407 8.61 8.62 -4.92
CA GLY A 407 7.97 8.81 -3.62
C GLY A 407 6.85 7.80 -3.30
N LEU A 408 6.56 6.85 -4.19
CA LEU A 408 5.54 5.84 -3.93
C LEU A 408 6.05 4.79 -2.95
N LEU A 409 5.39 4.70 -1.80
CA LEU A 409 5.53 3.61 -0.83
C LEU A 409 4.26 2.76 -0.83
N VAL A 410 4.43 1.45 -1.01
CA VAL A 410 3.32 0.48 -1.11
C VAL A 410 3.35 -0.43 0.11
N VAL A 411 2.22 -0.54 0.81
CA VAL A 411 2.08 -1.53 1.88
C VAL A 411 1.85 -2.89 1.26
N VAL A 412 2.73 -3.84 1.53
CA VAL A 412 2.61 -5.23 1.06
C VAL A 412 2.18 -6.09 2.23
N ALA A 413 1.09 -6.83 2.06
CA ALA A 413 0.47 -7.63 3.09
C ALA A 413 0.31 -9.09 2.67
N SER A 414 0.46 -10.00 3.64
CA SER A 414 0.02 -11.40 3.50
C SER A 414 -1.50 -11.54 3.55
N GLY A 415 -2.01 -12.66 3.04
CA GLY A 415 -3.43 -12.97 3.10
C GLY A 415 -3.86 -13.41 4.50
N ALA A 416 -5.15 -13.23 4.84
CA ALA A 416 -5.71 -13.74 6.09
C ALA A 416 -5.94 -15.26 6.06
N ARG A 417 -4.87 -16.04 5.87
CA ARG A 417 -4.90 -17.50 5.79
C ARG A 417 -4.19 -18.14 6.97
N ASP A 418 -4.51 -19.41 7.21
CA ASP A 418 -3.89 -20.20 8.27
C ASP A 418 -2.57 -20.83 7.82
N HIS A 419 -1.79 -21.32 8.77
CA HIS A 419 -0.49 -21.97 8.51
C HIS A 419 -0.60 -23.34 7.80
N THR A 420 -1.78 -23.73 7.32
CA THR A 420 -2.02 -25.03 6.67
C THR A 420 -2.35 -24.90 5.19
N SER A 421 -2.55 -23.67 4.71
CA SER A 421 -2.93 -23.39 3.33
C SER A 421 -1.89 -22.50 2.63
N ARG A 422 -1.99 -22.45 1.30
CA ARG A 422 -1.19 -21.53 0.49
C ARG A 422 -1.62 -20.09 0.75
N ASP A 423 -0.64 -19.22 0.92
CA ASP A 423 -0.83 -17.80 1.20
C ASP A 423 -0.58 -16.94 -0.04
N THR A 424 -0.86 -15.65 0.06
CA THR A 424 -0.71 -14.65 -1.01
C THR A 424 -0.04 -13.39 -0.48
N LEU A 425 0.78 -12.75 -1.30
CA LEU A 425 1.21 -11.36 -1.08
C LEU A 425 0.52 -10.42 -2.05
N GLN A 426 0.08 -9.27 -1.57
CA GLN A 426 -0.49 -8.21 -2.39
C GLN A 426 -0.05 -6.83 -1.90
N GLY A 427 0.16 -5.90 -2.83
CA GLY A 427 0.51 -4.52 -2.56
C GLY A 427 -0.71 -3.60 -2.59
N PHE A 428 -0.75 -2.64 -1.67
CA PHE A 428 -1.86 -1.74 -1.44
C PHE A 428 -1.39 -0.30 -1.25
N GLU A 429 -2.19 0.63 -1.76
CA GLU A 429 -2.13 2.04 -1.39
C GLU A 429 -2.98 2.22 -0.14
N VAL A 430 -2.36 2.68 0.94
CA VAL A 430 -3.02 2.93 2.22
C VAL A 430 -3.00 4.43 2.48
N ALA A 431 -4.17 5.04 2.45
CA ALA A 431 -4.41 6.39 2.91
C ALA A 431 -5.33 6.36 4.15
N ALA A 432 -5.49 7.49 4.84
CA ALA A 432 -6.19 7.62 6.12
C ALA A 432 -7.46 6.74 6.21
N ARG A 433 -8.33 6.79 5.19
CA ARG A 433 -9.64 6.12 5.17
C ARG A 433 -9.86 5.12 4.05
N THR A 434 -8.86 4.92 3.20
CA THR A 434 -9.03 4.15 1.97
C THR A 434 -7.86 3.23 1.76
N VAL A 435 -8.18 1.98 1.44
CA VAL A 435 -7.21 0.98 1.03
C VAL A 435 -7.57 0.53 -0.37
N ALA A 436 -6.63 0.64 -1.30
CA ALA A 436 -6.82 0.23 -2.68
C ALA A 436 -5.72 -0.77 -3.09
N PRO A 437 -6.07 -1.93 -3.67
CA PRO A 437 -5.06 -2.84 -4.19
C PRO A 437 -4.33 -2.19 -5.37
N MET A 438 -3.00 -2.22 -5.33
CA MET A 438 -2.13 -1.72 -6.40
C MET A 438 -1.53 -2.83 -7.25
N THR A 439 -1.40 -4.04 -6.69
CA THR A 439 -0.89 -5.21 -7.40
C THR A 439 -1.92 -6.34 -7.42
N ALA A 440 -1.74 -7.31 -8.30
CA ALA A 440 -2.44 -8.59 -8.19
C ALA A 440 -1.87 -9.42 -7.02
N ALA A 441 -2.72 -10.23 -6.39
CA ALA A 441 -2.30 -11.18 -5.37
C ALA A 441 -1.35 -12.25 -5.97
N THR A 442 -0.19 -12.41 -5.35
CA THR A 442 0.86 -13.35 -5.76
C THR A 442 0.86 -14.54 -4.81
N GLU A 443 0.50 -15.73 -5.32
CA GLU A 443 0.36 -16.95 -4.51
C GLU A 443 1.72 -17.59 -4.14
N PHE A 444 1.91 -17.93 -2.87
CA PHE A 444 3.05 -18.68 -2.34
C PHE A 444 2.77 -20.19 -2.27
N PRO A 445 3.79 -21.05 -2.34
CA PRO A 445 3.60 -22.50 -2.35
C PRO A 445 3.08 -23.08 -1.02
N GLY A 446 2.99 -22.24 0.02
CA GLY A 446 2.41 -22.54 1.32
C GLY A 446 2.29 -21.27 2.17
N PRO A 447 2.20 -21.39 3.50
CA PRO A 447 2.07 -20.24 4.37
C PRO A 447 3.34 -19.39 4.39
N ILE A 448 3.16 -18.08 4.43
CA ILE A 448 4.25 -17.14 4.71
C ILE A 448 4.42 -17.10 6.24
N LEU A 449 5.66 -17.27 6.68
CA LEU A 449 6.03 -17.34 8.10
C LEU A 449 6.69 -16.06 8.60
N SER A 450 7.28 -15.29 7.68
CA SER A 450 7.94 -14.02 7.96
C SER A 450 7.96 -13.20 6.67
N LEU A 451 7.70 -11.90 6.80
CA LEU A 451 7.88 -10.91 5.74
C LEU A 451 8.57 -9.69 6.37
N ARG A 452 9.73 -9.30 5.85
CA ARG A 452 10.56 -8.22 6.41
C ARG A 452 11.20 -7.38 5.33
N ASN A 453 11.52 -6.14 5.63
CA ASN A 453 12.30 -5.30 4.71
C ASN A 453 13.78 -5.71 4.76
N SER A 454 14.36 -5.99 3.60
CA SER A 454 15.82 -6.12 3.45
C SER A 454 16.44 -4.79 2.99
N SER A 455 15.65 -3.94 2.32
CA SER A 455 15.92 -2.55 2.01
C SER A 455 14.59 -1.81 1.82
N GLU A 456 14.62 -0.51 1.48
CA GLU A 456 13.39 0.22 1.17
C GLU A 456 12.61 -0.35 -0.03
N SER A 457 13.29 -0.97 -0.99
CA SER A 457 12.69 -1.46 -2.25
C SER A 457 12.59 -2.99 -2.33
N GLU A 458 13.07 -3.70 -1.32
CA GLU A 458 13.17 -5.16 -1.30
C GLU A 458 12.76 -5.73 0.06
N ALA A 459 11.90 -6.75 0.02
CA ALA A 459 11.52 -7.54 1.19
C ALA A 459 12.01 -8.98 1.08
N MET A 460 12.30 -9.58 2.23
CA MET A 460 12.54 -11.00 2.38
C MET A 460 11.27 -11.69 2.89
N ALA A 461 10.82 -12.71 2.18
CA ALA A 461 9.68 -13.54 2.59
C ALA A 461 10.15 -14.97 2.83
N ILE A 462 9.86 -15.51 4.02
CA ILE A 462 10.09 -16.91 4.34
C ILE A 462 8.76 -17.65 4.26
N ALA A 463 8.70 -18.73 3.48
CA ALA A 463 7.51 -19.55 3.33
C ALA A 463 7.81 -21.03 3.56
N PHE A 464 6.84 -21.77 4.08
CA PHE A 464 6.92 -23.23 4.16
C PHE A 464 6.21 -23.85 2.97
N ASN A 465 6.94 -24.53 2.09
CA ASN A 465 6.36 -25.14 0.90
C ASN A 465 5.62 -26.43 1.27
N LEU A 466 4.28 -26.40 1.19
CA LEU A 466 3.43 -27.54 1.54
C LEU A 466 3.60 -28.75 0.60
N THR A 467 4.20 -28.56 -0.57
CA THR A 467 4.43 -29.63 -1.55
C THR A 467 5.75 -30.36 -1.30
N THR A 468 6.82 -29.61 -1.01
CA THR A 468 8.17 -30.17 -0.83
C THR A 468 8.51 -30.46 0.63
N GLY A 469 7.85 -29.79 1.57
CA GLY A 469 8.20 -29.81 2.99
C GLY A 469 9.44 -28.98 3.34
N ASN A 470 9.93 -28.14 2.41
CA ASN A 470 11.07 -27.26 2.64
C ASN A 470 10.63 -25.85 3.07
N TYR A 471 11.48 -25.19 3.84
CA TYR A 471 11.45 -23.75 4.04
C TYR A 471 12.14 -23.07 2.86
N GLU A 472 11.53 -22.01 2.34
CA GLU A 472 11.97 -21.29 1.16
C GLU A 472 12.07 -19.80 1.46
N ALA A 473 13.17 -19.17 1.05
CA ALA A 473 13.39 -17.74 1.15
C ALA A 473 13.22 -17.07 -0.21
N TYR A 474 12.38 -16.06 -0.25
CA TYR A 474 12.03 -15.31 -1.45
C TYR A 474 12.42 -13.85 -1.30
N ARG A 475 13.11 -13.34 -2.30
CA ARG A 475 13.24 -11.91 -2.55
C ARG A 475 11.95 -11.40 -3.18
N VAL A 476 11.38 -10.35 -2.61
CA VAL A 476 10.16 -9.70 -3.10
C VAL A 476 10.46 -8.24 -3.43
N THR A 477 10.18 -7.83 -4.66
CA THR A 477 10.40 -6.44 -5.13
C THR A 477 9.20 -5.93 -5.91
N MET A 478 9.07 -4.61 -6.01
CA MET A 478 8.11 -4.00 -6.92
C MET A 478 8.66 -3.97 -8.35
N ALA A 479 7.83 -4.36 -9.32
CA ALA A 479 8.14 -4.28 -10.75
C ALA A 479 7.07 -3.45 -11.47
N CYS A 480 7.53 -2.70 -12.46
CA CYS A 480 6.69 -1.91 -13.35
C CYS A 480 6.15 -2.81 -14.46
N GLY A 481 4.84 -2.93 -14.57
CA GLY A 481 4.18 -3.52 -15.72
C GLY A 481 4.28 -2.59 -16.91
N ASP A 482 4.50 -3.18 -18.09
CA ASP A 482 4.45 -2.51 -19.38
C ASP A 482 3.03 -2.13 -19.81
#